data_AF-A0A967G149-F1
#
_entry.id   AF-A0A967G149-F1
#
_cell.length_a   1.000
_cell.length_b   1.000
_cell.length_c   1.000
_cell.angle_alpha   90.00
_cell.angle_beta   90.00
_cell.angle_gamma   90.00
#
_symmetry.space_group_name_H-M   'P 1'
#
loop_
_entity.id
_entity.type
_entity.pdbx_description
1 polymer ?
#
loop_
_entity_poly.entity_id
_entity_poly.type
_entity_poly.pdbx_seq_one_letter_code
_entity_poly.pdbx_strand_id
1 'polypeptide(L)'
;MTRRKFLEQTAATGAGLGLHGFLNTFGGYKQMSDPTSNRDCKRCLVLGMDGLDPQILTGLIKDNKLPNFTSLANEGTFVPLRTSNPVMSPVAWSGIASGAGPEHHGIFDFLSRDPEDYTPYLSLRKSSTSIFGTRYKNARRCDGFWRYTSDAGIHTTVIRWPVTFPAEKVTGRFLSGLGVPDLLGSEGQYRYYTTEVVSKNDPSPDNVVHVIWGEKRIVRTYLQGPMTGRNRHAQLPMVIKMDNPDKVTIGLANVPLIEAHRGRWTRWVKIAFKVGLQRIHGMVRFLLLASDPHLKLFVYPI
;
A
#
# COMPACT_ATOMS: atom_id res chain seq x y z
N MET A 1 -1.53 -27.43 -17.42
CA MET A 1 -2.45 -26.58 -18.22
C MET A 1 -1.94 -25.14 -18.13
N THR A 2 -1.49 -24.52 -19.23
CA THR A 2 -0.84 -23.20 -19.20
C THR A 2 -1.88 -22.08 -19.20
N ARG A 3 -1.56 -20.95 -18.54
CA ARG A 3 -2.43 -19.76 -18.38
C ARG A 3 -3.05 -19.25 -19.69
N ARG A 4 -2.34 -19.44 -20.81
CA ARG A 4 -2.80 -19.06 -22.16
C ARG A 4 -3.98 -19.90 -22.66
N LYS A 5 -3.99 -21.22 -22.39
CA LYS A 5 -5.10 -22.11 -22.78
C LYS A 5 -6.38 -21.88 -21.99
N PHE A 6 -6.28 -21.44 -20.73
CA PHE A 6 -7.44 -21.11 -19.90
C PHE A 6 -8.19 -19.87 -20.42
N LEU A 7 -7.45 -18.87 -20.91
CA LEU A 7 -8.03 -17.61 -21.43
C LEU A 7 -8.73 -17.82 -22.79
N GLU A 8 -8.21 -18.71 -23.64
CA GLU A 8 -8.86 -19.03 -24.92
C GLU A 8 -10.18 -19.79 -24.73
N GLN A 9 -10.27 -20.68 -23.72
CA GLN A 9 -11.50 -21.43 -23.44
C GLN A 9 -12.59 -20.57 -22.77
N THR A 10 -12.22 -19.59 -21.95
CA THR A 10 -13.19 -18.70 -21.29
C THR A 10 -13.78 -17.66 -22.27
N ALA A 11 -13.03 -17.24 -23.28
CA ALA A 11 -13.52 -16.32 -24.30
C ALA A 11 -14.58 -16.95 -25.22
N ALA A 12 -14.52 -18.27 -25.45
CA ALA A 12 -15.45 -18.96 -26.35
C ALA A 12 -16.82 -19.31 -25.72
N THR A 13 -16.96 -19.21 -24.40
CA THR A 13 -18.17 -19.69 -23.69
C THR A 13 -19.12 -18.57 -23.26
N GLY A 14 -18.79 -17.30 -23.55
CA GLY A 14 -19.49 -16.12 -23.04
C GLY A 14 -20.41 -15.40 -24.04
N ALA A 15 -20.78 -16.04 -25.15
CA ALA A 15 -21.66 -15.45 -26.17
C ALA A 15 -22.94 -16.28 -26.30
N GLY A 16 -23.91 -16.04 -25.42
CA GLY A 16 -25.24 -16.61 -25.55
C GLY A 16 -26.11 -16.37 -24.34
N LEU A 17 -27.29 -15.78 -24.59
CA LEU A 17 -28.45 -15.60 -23.69
C LEU A 17 -28.41 -14.37 -22.77
N GLY A 18 -29.02 -13.30 -23.28
CA GLY A 18 -29.62 -12.27 -22.46
C GLY A 18 -31.02 -12.67 -21.98
N LEU A 19 -31.44 -12.11 -20.85
CA LEU A 19 -32.85 -11.87 -20.55
C LEU A 19 -32.97 -10.68 -19.60
N HIS A 20 -33.74 -9.71 -20.09
CA HIS A 20 -34.29 -8.52 -19.48
C HIS A 20 -34.56 -8.54 -17.96
N GLY A 21 -34.13 -7.45 -17.32
CA GLY A 21 -35.02 -6.57 -16.56
C GLY A 21 -35.43 -7.03 -15.17
N PHE A 22 -34.72 -6.57 -14.13
CA PHE A 22 -35.33 -6.27 -12.83
C PHE A 22 -34.50 -5.21 -12.07
N LEU A 23 -35.12 -4.03 -11.96
CA LEU A 23 -35.03 -3.02 -10.89
C LEU A 23 -33.66 -2.40 -10.53
N ASN A 24 -33.44 -1.23 -11.13
CA ASN A 24 -32.96 -0.02 -10.46
C ASN A 24 -33.41 0.05 -9.00
N THR A 25 -32.48 0.21 -8.05
CA THR A 25 -32.50 1.18 -6.93
C THR A 25 -31.24 0.96 -6.06
N PHE A 26 -30.07 1.42 -6.50
CA PHE A 26 -28.95 1.79 -5.62
C PHE A 26 -28.12 2.87 -6.31
N GLY A 27 -27.80 3.94 -5.58
CA GLY A 27 -27.24 5.19 -6.06
C GLY A 27 -26.06 5.03 -7.02
N GLY A 28 -26.16 5.72 -8.15
CA GLY A 28 -25.28 5.57 -9.30
C GLY A 28 -23.80 5.85 -9.00
N TYR A 29 -22.99 4.79 -9.02
CA TYR A 29 -21.70 4.89 -9.67
C TYR A 29 -21.99 5.03 -11.16
N LYS A 30 -21.83 6.23 -11.71
CA LYS A 30 -21.85 6.46 -13.16
C LYS A 30 -20.82 5.48 -13.74
N GLN A 31 -21.28 4.51 -14.50
CA GLN A 31 -20.44 3.54 -15.18
C GLN A 31 -19.54 4.35 -16.12
N MET A 32 -18.30 4.58 -15.67
CA MET A 32 -17.35 5.41 -16.40
C MET A 32 -17.07 4.68 -17.72
N SER A 33 -17.41 5.33 -18.83
CA SER A 33 -17.12 4.84 -20.17
C SER A 33 -15.68 4.39 -20.22
N ASP A 34 -15.43 3.19 -20.76
CA ASP A 34 -14.09 2.66 -20.92
C ASP A 34 -13.24 3.66 -21.73
N PRO A 35 -12.20 4.28 -21.13
CA PRO A 35 -11.36 5.26 -21.82
C PRO A 35 -10.54 4.61 -22.94
N THR A 36 -10.60 3.28 -23.11
CA THR A 36 -9.99 2.59 -24.24
C THR A 36 -10.79 2.66 -25.53
N SER A 37 -12.00 3.24 -25.52
CA SER A 37 -12.88 3.32 -26.69
C SER A 37 -12.42 4.31 -27.77
N ASN A 38 -11.59 5.32 -27.44
CA ASN A 38 -11.01 6.21 -28.45
C ASN A 38 -9.58 5.75 -28.81
N ARG A 39 -9.45 4.92 -29.84
CA ARG A 39 -8.18 4.37 -30.32
C ARG A 39 -7.33 5.38 -31.11
N ASP A 40 -7.83 6.58 -31.37
CA ASP A 40 -7.19 7.56 -32.25
C ASP A 40 -6.23 8.53 -31.53
N CYS A 41 -6.13 8.47 -30.19
CA CYS A 41 -5.17 9.28 -29.44
C CYS A 41 -3.95 8.46 -29.01
N LYS A 42 -2.74 9.00 -29.27
CA LYS A 42 -1.48 8.44 -28.77
C LYS A 42 -1.52 8.41 -27.24
N ARG A 43 -1.16 7.27 -26.65
CA ARG A 43 -1.05 7.08 -25.20
C ARG A 43 0.38 7.37 -24.73
N CYS A 44 0.52 8.00 -23.57
CA CYS A 44 1.81 8.19 -22.91
C CYS A 44 1.89 7.27 -21.69
N LEU A 45 3.01 6.54 -21.54
CA LEU A 45 3.32 5.76 -20.34
C LEU A 45 4.60 6.33 -19.72
N VAL A 46 4.49 6.75 -18.46
CA VAL A 46 5.64 7.14 -17.64
C VAL A 46 5.95 6.00 -16.68
N LEU A 47 7.14 5.40 -16.81
CA LEU A 47 7.64 4.36 -15.92
C LEU A 47 8.84 4.92 -15.16
N GLY A 48 8.69 5.12 -13.86
CA GLY A 48 9.80 5.51 -13.00
C GLY A 48 10.40 4.29 -12.27
N MET A 49 11.73 4.26 -12.18
CA MET A 49 12.49 3.24 -11.48
C MET A 49 13.38 3.92 -10.45
N ASP A 50 13.16 3.62 -9.16
CA ASP A 50 13.94 4.23 -8.08
C ASP A 50 15.37 3.66 -8.08
N GLY A 51 16.36 4.53 -7.90
CA GLY A 51 17.78 4.13 -7.85
C GLY A 51 18.34 3.53 -9.15
N LEU A 52 17.74 3.79 -10.32
CA LEU A 52 18.25 3.30 -11.59
C LEU A 52 19.52 4.06 -12.01
N ASP A 53 20.69 3.54 -11.60
CA ASP A 53 21.98 4.14 -11.91
C ASP A 53 22.34 3.99 -13.41
N PRO A 54 22.68 5.10 -14.11
CA PRO A 54 22.95 5.07 -15.55
C PRO A 54 24.24 4.31 -15.92
N GLN A 55 25.24 4.26 -15.03
CA GLN A 55 26.48 3.54 -15.28
C GLN A 55 26.26 2.03 -15.20
N ILE A 56 25.57 1.57 -14.15
CA ILE A 56 25.19 0.16 -13.99
C ILE A 56 24.32 -0.28 -15.18
N LEU A 57 23.30 0.51 -15.51
CA LEU A 57 22.39 0.22 -16.61
C LEU A 57 23.14 0.10 -17.95
N THR A 58 24.02 1.06 -18.27
CA THR A 58 24.81 1.03 -19.51
C THR A 58 25.76 -0.17 -19.55
N GLY A 59 26.40 -0.53 -18.42
CA GLY A 59 27.24 -1.72 -18.32
C GLY A 59 26.46 -3.01 -18.62
N LEU A 60 25.26 -3.15 -18.03
CA LEU A 60 24.41 -4.31 -18.26
C LEU A 60 23.84 -4.39 -19.68
N ILE A 61 23.56 -3.25 -20.33
CA ILE A 61 23.20 -3.18 -21.75
C ILE A 61 24.37 -3.65 -22.62
N LYS A 62 25.59 -3.18 -22.35
CA LYS A 62 26.81 -3.59 -23.06
C LYS A 62 27.08 -5.09 -22.94
N ASP A 63 26.82 -5.66 -21.77
CA ASP A 63 26.93 -7.11 -21.50
C ASP A 63 25.78 -7.94 -22.10
N ASN A 64 24.86 -7.31 -22.85
CA ASN A 64 23.67 -7.94 -23.44
C ASN A 64 22.74 -8.62 -22.40
N LYS A 65 22.71 -8.11 -21.15
CA LYS A 65 21.87 -8.64 -20.06
C LYS A 65 20.48 -8.01 -20.00
N LEU A 66 20.26 -6.90 -20.72
CA LEU A 66 19.03 -6.11 -20.67
C LEU A 66 18.43 -5.85 -22.07
N PRO A 67 17.96 -6.90 -22.78
CA PRO A 67 17.55 -6.78 -24.19
C PRO A 67 16.42 -5.78 -24.44
N ASN A 68 15.49 -5.61 -23.48
CA ASN A 68 14.40 -4.64 -23.61
C ASN A 68 14.91 -3.19 -23.51
N PHE A 69 15.90 -2.92 -22.64
CA PHE A 69 16.51 -1.59 -22.57
C PHE A 69 17.35 -1.30 -23.83
N THR A 70 18.02 -2.31 -24.38
CA THR A 70 18.73 -2.19 -25.66
C THR A 70 17.79 -1.78 -26.78
N SER A 71 16.63 -2.44 -26.92
CA SER A 71 15.62 -2.07 -27.93
C SER A 71 15.08 -0.65 -27.71
N LEU A 72 14.73 -0.28 -26.47
CA LEU A 72 14.27 1.07 -26.15
C LEU A 72 15.31 2.16 -26.47
N ALA A 73 16.59 1.88 -26.20
CA ALA A 73 17.67 2.81 -26.48
C ALA A 73 17.92 2.97 -27.99
N ASN A 74 17.74 1.90 -28.78
CA ASN A 74 17.91 1.93 -30.23
C ASN A 74 16.73 2.57 -30.97
N GLU A 75 15.51 2.40 -30.46
CA GLU A 75 14.28 2.91 -31.08
C GLU A 75 13.95 4.36 -30.65
N GLY A 76 14.57 4.85 -29.57
CA GLY A 76 14.25 6.13 -28.97
C GLY A 76 15.47 6.96 -28.59
N THR A 77 15.34 7.71 -27.50
CA THR A 77 16.43 8.52 -26.94
C THR A 77 16.80 8.00 -25.56
N PHE A 78 18.07 7.70 -25.37
CA PHE A 78 18.60 7.22 -24.11
C PHE A 78 19.76 8.11 -23.67
N VAL A 79 19.51 8.94 -22.65
CA VAL A 79 20.48 9.90 -22.12
C VAL A 79 20.46 9.89 -20.60
N PRO A 80 21.62 10.06 -19.93
CA PRO A 80 21.66 10.26 -18.49
C PRO A 80 20.89 11.52 -18.08
N LEU A 81 20.05 11.41 -17.05
CA LEU A 81 19.34 12.54 -16.47
C LEU A 81 20.00 12.95 -15.15
N ARG A 82 20.20 14.26 -14.96
CA ARG A 82 20.66 14.80 -13.67
C ARG A 82 19.54 14.67 -12.64
N THR A 83 19.88 14.21 -11.45
CA THR A 83 18.95 14.10 -10.32
C THR A 83 18.68 15.46 -9.65
N SER A 84 17.75 15.48 -8.69
CA SER A 84 17.47 16.65 -7.85
C SER A 84 18.62 16.96 -6.89
N ASN A 85 18.63 18.17 -6.34
CA ASN A 85 19.44 18.51 -5.17
C ASN A 85 18.51 19.04 -4.07
N PRO A 86 18.36 18.36 -2.91
CA PRO A 86 19.10 17.17 -2.47
C PRO A 86 18.83 15.88 -3.26
N VAL A 87 19.79 14.94 -3.22
CA VAL A 87 19.75 13.64 -3.92
C VAL A 87 18.92 12.59 -3.19
N MET A 88 17.69 12.95 -2.81
CA MET A 88 16.78 12.08 -2.05
C MET A 88 15.58 11.67 -2.90
N SER A 89 15.16 10.41 -2.84
CA SER A 89 14.01 9.90 -3.60
C SER A 89 12.74 10.78 -3.47
N PRO A 90 12.25 11.18 -2.27
CA PRO A 90 11.05 11.99 -2.18
C PRO A 90 11.18 13.37 -2.83
N VAL A 91 12.41 13.91 -2.92
CA VAL A 91 12.71 15.16 -3.61
C VAL A 91 12.62 14.95 -5.12
N ALA A 92 13.33 13.95 -5.65
CA ALA A 92 13.34 13.64 -7.08
C ALA A 92 11.93 13.31 -7.60
N TRP A 93 11.18 12.46 -6.90
CA TRP A 93 9.80 12.09 -7.29
C TRP A 93 8.82 13.26 -7.23
N SER A 94 9.01 14.19 -6.28
CA SER A 94 8.22 15.42 -6.21
C SER A 94 8.56 16.38 -7.34
N GLY A 95 9.85 16.46 -7.70
CA GLY A 95 10.33 17.24 -8.84
C GLY A 95 9.81 16.71 -10.18
N ILE A 96 9.87 15.40 -10.42
CA ILE A 96 9.29 14.78 -11.63
C ILE A 96 7.79 15.02 -11.70
N ALA A 97 7.09 14.91 -10.56
CA ALA A 97 5.65 15.12 -10.53
C ALA A 97 5.26 16.56 -10.85
N SER A 98 5.97 17.55 -10.28
CA SER A 98 5.59 18.97 -10.36
C SER A 98 6.30 19.79 -11.42
N GLY A 99 7.43 19.30 -11.94
CA GLY A 99 8.34 20.08 -12.78
C GLY A 99 9.09 21.18 -12.02
N ALA A 100 9.02 21.21 -10.68
CA ALA A 100 9.59 22.26 -9.85
C ALA A 100 10.70 21.74 -8.93
N GLY A 101 11.55 22.64 -8.40
CA GLY A 101 12.56 22.31 -7.40
C GLY A 101 12.01 22.23 -5.96
N PRO A 102 12.83 21.74 -5.01
CA PRO A 102 12.43 21.58 -3.60
C PRO A 102 12.01 22.87 -2.91
N GLU A 103 12.57 24.01 -3.31
CA GLU A 103 12.17 25.35 -2.87
C GLU A 103 10.70 25.66 -3.17
N HIS A 104 10.14 25.06 -4.23
CA HIS A 104 8.74 25.23 -4.61
C HIS A 104 7.86 24.14 -4.03
N HIS A 105 8.19 22.86 -4.28
CA HIS A 105 7.32 21.75 -3.87
C HIS A 105 7.43 21.43 -2.37
N GLY A 106 8.46 21.94 -1.67
CA GLY A 106 8.59 21.93 -0.22
C GLY A 106 9.05 20.61 0.40
N ILE A 107 9.62 19.70 -0.40
CA ILE A 107 10.11 18.40 0.05
C ILE A 107 11.64 18.41 -0.08
N PHE A 108 12.36 18.20 1.01
CA PHE A 108 13.82 18.31 1.05
C PHE A 108 14.54 17.02 1.45
N ASP A 109 13.83 16.11 2.13
CA ASP A 109 14.33 14.83 2.65
C ASP A 109 13.11 13.94 2.97
N PHE A 110 13.28 12.71 3.45
CA PHE A 110 12.28 11.90 4.14
C PHE A 110 11.92 12.44 5.52
N LEU A 111 12.85 13.10 6.20
CA LEU A 111 12.64 13.66 7.52
C LEU A 111 12.65 15.18 7.43
N SER A 112 11.71 15.81 8.12
CA SER A 112 11.77 17.23 8.43
C SER A 112 11.70 17.40 9.94
N ARG A 113 11.84 18.63 10.41
CA ARG A 113 11.78 18.95 11.84
C ARG A 113 10.84 20.11 12.05
N ASP A 114 10.13 20.09 13.16
CA ASP A 114 9.38 21.26 13.59
C ASP A 114 10.36 22.42 13.85
N PRO A 115 10.11 23.62 13.32
CA PRO A 115 11.01 24.75 13.55
C PRO A 115 11.00 25.27 15.00
N GLU A 116 9.93 25.02 15.77
CA GLU A 116 9.80 25.51 17.14
C GLU A 116 10.53 24.60 18.13
N ASP A 117 10.33 23.28 18.03
CA ASP A 117 10.85 22.32 19.02
C ASP A 117 11.83 21.29 18.45
N TYR A 118 12.13 21.34 17.15
CA TYR A 118 13.06 20.46 16.44
C TYR A 118 12.64 18.98 16.40
N THR A 119 11.41 18.65 16.77
CA THR A 119 10.91 17.27 16.71
C THR A 119 10.93 16.77 15.28
N PRO A 120 11.59 15.63 14.99
CA PRO A 120 11.61 15.07 13.65
C PRO A 120 10.26 14.48 13.28
N TYR A 121 9.85 14.67 12.04
CA TYR A 121 8.65 14.06 11.47
C TYR A 121 8.87 13.64 10.02
N LEU A 122 8.09 12.68 9.56
CA LEU A 122 8.14 12.18 8.20
C LEU A 122 7.56 13.21 7.23
N SER A 123 8.33 13.63 6.23
CA SER A 123 7.97 14.66 5.26
C SER A 123 7.08 14.15 4.10
N LEU A 124 6.70 12.86 4.11
CA LEU A 124 5.97 12.24 3.01
C LEU A 124 4.46 12.57 3.03
N ARG A 125 3.95 12.99 4.17
CA ARG A 125 2.58 13.48 4.39
C ARG A 125 2.57 14.39 5.62
N LYS A 126 1.57 15.25 5.71
CA LYS A 126 1.27 15.98 6.94
C LYS A 126 0.18 15.25 7.71
N SER A 127 0.30 15.19 9.03
CA SER A 127 -0.72 14.60 9.90
C SER A 127 -1.15 15.57 10.99
N SER A 128 -2.41 15.50 11.38
CA SER A 128 -2.96 16.25 12.51
C SER A 128 -3.90 15.34 13.30
N THR A 129 -3.56 15.10 14.56
CA THR A 129 -4.30 14.20 15.45
C THR A 129 -5.23 15.00 16.35
N SER A 130 -6.48 14.57 16.44
CA SER A 130 -7.50 15.15 17.31
C SER A 130 -8.28 14.05 18.06
N ILE A 131 -9.22 14.42 18.92
CA ILE A 131 -10.15 13.47 19.55
C ILE A 131 -11.02 12.71 18.54
N PHE A 132 -11.14 13.22 17.32
CA PHE A 132 -11.88 12.59 16.21
C PHE A 132 -10.98 11.72 15.31
N GLY A 133 -9.75 11.44 15.75
CA GLY A 133 -8.75 10.68 15.01
C GLY A 133 -7.77 11.54 14.24
N THR A 134 -6.97 10.87 13.40
CA THR A 134 -5.88 11.48 12.62
C THR A 134 -6.33 11.83 11.22
N ARG A 135 -6.08 13.07 10.81
CA ARG A 135 -6.28 13.53 9.43
C ARG A 135 -4.95 13.71 8.73
N TYR A 136 -4.91 13.34 7.45
CA TYR A 136 -3.71 13.46 6.63
C TYR A 136 -3.91 14.47 5.50
N LYS A 137 -2.83 15.15 5.13
CA LYS A 137 -2.75 16.06 3.99
C LYS A 137 -1.49 15.75 3.18
N ASN A 138 -1.52 16.04 1.89
CA ASN A 138 -0.33 15.93 1.05
C ASN A 138 0.76 16.88 1.60
N ALA A 139 2.00 16.39 1.64
CA ALA A 139 3.13 17.18 2.09
C ALA A 139 3.62 18.15 1.01
N ARG A 140 3.48 17.77 -0.26
CA ARG A 140 3.91 18.54 -1.41
C ARG A 140 3.03 19.79 -1.57
N ARG A 141 3.67 20.92 -1.89
CA ARG A 141 3.01 22.23 -2.06
C ARG A 141 2.62 22.54 -3.51
N CYS A 142 3.16 21.79 -4.46
CA CYS A 142 2.88 21.92 -5.88
C CYS A 142 2.06 20.75 -6.39
N ASP A 143 1.19 21.02 -7.36
CA ASP A 143 0.41 19.99 -8.03
C ASP A 143 1.30 19.06 -8.87
N GLY A 144 0.83 17.83 -9.08
CA GLY A 144 1.46 16.91 -10.03
C GLY A 144 0.94 17.14 -11.44
N PHE A 145 1.68 16.65 -12.45
CA PHE A 145 1.28 16.79 -13.85
C PHE A 145 -0.12 16.20 -14.13
N TRP A 146 -0.55 15.22 -13.33
CA TRP A 146 -1.88 14.63 -13.38
C TRP A 146 -3.02 15.62 -13.06
N ARG A 147 -2.75 16.72 -12.35
CA ARG A 147 -3.73 17.79 -12.15
C ARG A 147 -3.98 18.54 -13.46
N TYR A 148 -2.91 18.91 -14.16
CA TYR A 148 -2.99 19.59 -15.46
C TYR A 148 -3.65 18.71 -16.53
N THR A 149 -3.32 17.41 -16.57
CA THR A 149 -4.00 16.49 -17.48
C THR A 149 -5.48 16.35 -17.13
N SER A 150 -5.84 16.36 -15.83
CA SER A 150 -7.24 16.33 -15.41
C SER A 150 -8.00 17.58 -15.82
N ASP A 151 -7.41 18.78 -15.67
CA ASP A 151 -7.99 20.05 -16.11
C ASP A 151 -8.17 20.11 -17.63
N ALA A 152 -7.28 19.45 -18.38
CA ALA A 152 -7.40 19.27 -19.83
C ALA A 152 -8.37 18.14 -20.24
N GLY A 153 -9.03 17.47 -19.30
CA GLY A 153 -9.95 16.34 -19.58
C GLY A 153 -9.25 15.05 -20.04
N ILE A 154 -7.93 14.95 -19.88
CA ILE A 154 -7.14 13.77 -20.28
C ILE A 154 -7.17 12.73 -19.17
N HIS A 155 -7.72 11.55 -19.47
CA HIS A 155 -7.82 10.46 -18.52
C HIS A 155 -6.44 9.93 -18.10
N THR A 156 -6.09 10.08 -16.83
CA THR A 156 -4.78 9.73 -16.27
C THR A 156 -4.92 8.64 -15.21
N THR A 157 -4.05 7.63 -15.27
CA THR A 157 -3.94 6.58 -14.24
C THR A 157 -2.59 6.70 -13.55
N VAL A 158 -2.60 7.07 -12.27
CA VAL A 158 -1.40 7.15 -11.43
C VAL A 158 -1.36 5.95 -10.49
N ILE A 159 -0.25 5.21 -10.51
CA ILE A 159 -0.08 3.99 -9.71
C ILE A 159 1.20 4.11 -8.88
N ARG A 160 1.02 4.14 -7.56
CA ARG A 160 2.07 4.11 -6.54
C ARG A 160 3.15 5.20 -6.69
N TRP A 161 2.78 6.38 -7.18
CA TRP A 161 3.71 7.52 -7.22
C TRP A 161 4.04 8.01 -5.79
N PRO A 162 5.31 8.20 -5.40
CA PRO A 162 5.69 8.65 -4.05
C PRO A 162 5.16 10.03 -3.66
N VAL A 163 4.93 10.28 -2.35
CA VAL A 163 4.53 11.60 -1.82
C VAL A 163 3.18 12.08 -2.38
N THR A 164 2.22 11.17 -2.50
CA THR A 164 0.90 11.43 -3.08
C THR A 164 -0.26 11.00 -2.17
N PHE A 165 -0.03 10.95 -0.86
CA PHE A 165 -1.07 10.64 0.12
C PHE A 165 -1.57 11.91 0.85
N PRO A 166 -2.89 12.11 1.00
CA PRO A 166 -3.99 11.33 0.43
C PRO A 166 -4.03 11.38 -1.11
N ALA A 167 -4.63 10.35 -1.72
CA ALA A 167 -4.79 10.27 -3.17
C ALA A 167 -5.47 11.52 -3.73
N GLU A 168 -4.85 12.11 -4.75
CA GLU A 168 -5.35 13.33 -5.38
C GLU A 168 -6.55 13.01 -6.28
N LYS A 169 -7.50 13.94 -6.36
CA LYS A 169 -8.65 13.82 -7.26
C LYS A 169 -8.19 14.11 -8.68
N VAL A 170 -8.35 13.14 -9.57
CA VAL A 170 -7.96 13.25 -10.98
C VAL A 170 -9.07 12.75 -11.89
N THR A 171 -9.07 13.19 -13.15
CA THR A 171 -9.83 12.58 -14.23
C THR A 171 -9.19 11.23 -14.53
N GLY A 172 -9.62 10.19 -13.80
CA GLY A 172 -9.18 8.82 -14.00
C GLY A 172 -8.99 8.04 -12.71
N ARG A 173 -7.83 7.39 -12.54
CA ARG A 173 -7.57 6.50 -11.39
C ARG A 173 -6.30 6.93 -10.66
N PHE A 174 -6.35 6.90 -9.34
CA PHE A 174 -5.21 7.26 -8.50
C PHE A 174 -5.03 6.25 -7.39
N LEU A 175 -3.87 5.60 -7.36
CA LEU A 175 -3.40 4.79 -6.24
C LEU A 175 -2.12 5.41 -5.70
N SER A 176 -2.18 6.00 -4.50
CA SER A 176 -1.02 6.64 -3.88
C SER A 176 0.12 5.64 -3.62
N GLY A 177 1.35 6.15 -3.60
CA GLY A 177 2.57 5.38 -3.36
C GLY A 177 3.14 5.51 -1.96
N LEU A 178 4.47 5.58 -1.89
CA LEU A 178 5.22 5.80 -0.66
C LEU A 178 4.67 7.01 0.13
N GLY A 179 4.47 6.82 1.44
CA GLY A 179 3.82 7.79 2.32
C GLY A 179 2.36 7.51 2.64
N VAL A 180 1.75 6.44 2.09
CA VAL A 180 0.44 5.94 2.54
C VAL A 180 0.60 5.28 3.92
N PRO A 181 -0.08 5.77 4.97
CA PRO A 181 0.01 5.17 6.29
C PRO A 181 -0.69 3.81 6.36
N ASP A 182 -0.17 2.93 7.23
CA ASP A 182 -0.92 1.78 7.76
C ASP A 182 -2.01 2.22 8.76
N LEU A 183 -2.74 1.28 9.38
CA LEU A 183 -3.83 1.62 10.32
C LEU A 183 -3.29 2.17 11.63
N LEU A 184 -2.01 1.94 11.97
CA LEU A 184 -1.35 2.59 13.11
C LEU A 184 -0.84 4.00 12.77
N GLY A 185 -0.84 4.38 11.50
CA GLY A 185 -0.41 5.68 11.01
C GLY A 185 1.06 5.76 10.59
N SER A 186 1.74 4.61 10.51
CA SER A 186 3.17 4.44 10.21
C SER A 186 3.43 3.92 8.78
N GLU A 187 4.70 3.63 8.43
CA GLU A 187 5.12 3.14 7.11
C GLU A 187 5.09 1.60 6.99
N GLY A 188 4.02 0.95 7.42
CA GLY A 188 3.87 -0.50 7.34
C GLY A 188 4.51 -1.22 8.52
N GLN A 189 3.97 -1.02 9.72
CA GLN A 189 4.36 -1.77 10.91
C GLN A 189 3.80 -3.19 10.88
N TYR A 190 4.45 -4.07 11.64
CA TYR A 190 3.98 -5.43 11.87
C TYR A 190 3.52 -5.60 13.33
N ARG A 191 2.76 -6.66 13.59
CA ARG A 191 2.57 -7.20 14.93
C ARG A 191 3.00 -8.65 14.99
N TYR A 192 3.65 -9.01 16.08
CA TYR A 192 4.18 -10.33 16.32
C TYR A 192 3.57 -10.92 17.59
N TYR A 193 2.73 -11.93 17.43
CA TYR A 193 2.07 -12.64 18.53
C TYR A 193 2.88 -13.88 18.87
N THR A 194 3.30 -14.00 20.13
CA THR A 194 4.16 -15.10 20.56
C THR A 194 3.85 -15.59 21.96
N THR A 195 4.01 -16.90 22.17
CA THR A 195 4.00 -17.52 23.52
C THR A 195 5.41 -17.72 24.08
N GLU A 196 6.43 -17.31 23.34
CA GLU A 196 7.81 -17.27 23.81
C GLU A 196 8.05 -15.99 24.60
N VAL A 197 8.76 -16.10 25.73
CA VAL A 197 9.19 -14.93 26.50
C VAL A 197 10.21 -14.16 25.66
N VAL A 198 9.86 -12.95 25.27
CA VAL A 198 10.73 -12.08 24.48
C VAL A 198 11.67 -11.32 25.41
N SER A 199 12.93 -11.17 24.97
CA SER A 199 13.96 -10.45 25.71
C SER A 199 13.55 -8.99 25.96
N LYS A 200 13.95 -8.45 27.12
CA LYS A 200 13.81 -7.01 27.40
C LYS A 200 14.65 -6.14 26.45
N ASN A 201 15.63 -6.73 25.77
CA ASN A 201 16.50 -6.07 24.80
C ASN A 201 16.01 -6.24 23.35
N ASP A 202 14.76 -6.68 23.15
CA ASP A 202 14.17 -6.72 21.82
C ASP A 202 14.19 -5.31 21.20
N PRO A 203 14.64 -5.15 19.94
CA PRO A 203 14.74 -3.84 19.29
C PRO A 203 13.38 -3.26 18.86
N SER A 204 12.29 -4.01 18.98
CA SER A 204 10.95 -3.61 18.56
C SER A 204 9.87 -4.10 19.54
N PRO A 205 10.00 -3.79 20.85
CA PRO A 205 9.13 -4.35 21.88
C PRO A 205 7.66 -3.96 21.68
N ASP A 206 7.41 -2.79 21.11
CA ASP A 206 6.05 -2.29 20.82
C ASP A 206 5.31 -3.11 19.75
N ASN A 207 6.03 -3.85 18.92
CA ASN A 207 5.45 -4.71 17.90
C ASN A 207 5.15 -6.13 18.42
N VAL A 208 5.62 -6.48 19.61
CA VAL A 208 5.48 -7.82 20.19
C VAL A 208 4.27 -7.87 21.12
N VAL A 209 3.42 -8.88 20.93
CA VAL A 209 2.28 -9.18 21.79
C VAL A 209 2.48 -10.57 22.39
N HIS A 210 2.88 -10.60 23.66
CA HIS A 210 2.96 -11.86 24.39
C HIS A 210 1.56 -12.41 24.66
N VAL A 211 1.34 -13.67 24.29
CA VAL A 211 0.09 -14.40 24.48
C VAL A 211 0.38 -15.75 25.13
N ILE A 212 -0.66 -16.40 25.67
CA ILE A 212 -0.51 -17.70 26.33
C ILE A 212 -1.53 -18.65 25.72
N TRP A 213 -1.12 -19.88 25.40
CA TRP A 213 -2.06 -20.93 25.03
C TRP A 213 -2.99 -21.23 26.20
N GLY A 214 -4.26 -20.91 26.04
CA GLY A 214 -5.30 -21.31 26.99
C GLY A 214 -5.79 -22.73 26.75
N GLU A 215 -6.93 -23.06 27.37
CA GLU A 215 -7.62 -24.33 27.20
C GLU A 215 -7.82 -24.68 25.72
N LYS A 216 -7.66 -25.97 25.39
CA LYS A 216 -7.80 -26.50 24.03
C LYS A 216 -6.90 -25.80 22.99
N ARG A 217 -5.75 -25.25 23.43
CA ARG A 217 -4.77 -24.54 22.59
C ARG A 217 -5.40 -23.34 21.85
N ILE A 218 -6.15 -22.55 22.61
CA ILE A 218 -6.80 -21.32 22.14
C ILE A 218 -6.16 -20.09 22.81
N VAL A 219 -5.73 -19.13 22.01
CA VAL A 219 -5.34 -17.79 22.44
C VAL A 219 -6.50 -16.83 22.15
N ARG A 220 -6.85 -16.01 23.14
CA ARG A 220 -7.74 -14.85 22.97
C ARG A 220 -6.91 -13.59 23.14
N THR A 221 -6.97 -12.73 22.14
CA THR A 221 -6.17 -11.49 22.07
C THR A 221 -6.91 -10.47 21.20
N TYR A 222 -6.23 -9.45 20.72
CA TYR A 222 -6.78 -8.45 19.82
C TYR A 222 -5.73 -8.01 18.80
N LEU A 223 -6.22 -7.47 17.69
CA LEU A 223 -5.44 -6.70 16.73
C LEU A 223 -5.52 -5.22 17.11
N GLN A 224 -4.37 -4.56 17.28
CA GLN A 224 -4.32 -3.13 17.59
C GLN A 224 -4.70 -2.31 16.35
N GLY A 225 -5.54 -1.30 16.52
CA GLY A 225 -6.01 -0.46 15.43
C GLY A 225 -5.58 0.99 15.56
N PRO A 226 -6.19 1.88 14.76
CA PRO A 226 -5.91 3.30 14.75
C PRO A 226 -6.09 3.96 16.11
N MET A 227 -5.39 5.08 16.30
CA MET A 227 -5.61 5.94 17.46
C MET A 227 -7.05 6.47 17.49
N THR A 228 -7.70 6.34 18.64
CA THR A 228 -9.07 6.79 18.94
C THR A 228 -9.10 7.99 19.89
N GLY A 229 -7.95 8.38 20.43
CA GLY A 229 -7.76 9.49 21.36
C GLY A 229 -6.31 9.52 21.86
N ARG A 230 -6.02 10.40 22.83
CA ARG A 230 -4.67 10.49 23.43
C ARG A 230 -4.32 9.15 24.09
N ASN A 231 -3.31 8.46 23.55
CA ASN A 231 -2.82 7.17 24.00
C ASN A 231 -3.86 6.03 24.03
N ARG A 232 -4.91 6.09 23.20
CA ARG A 232 -5.89 5.00 23.07
C ARG A 232 -5.96 4.51 21.64
N HIS A 233 -5.98 3.20 21.46
CA HIS A 233 -6.12 2.55 20.16
C HIS A 233 -7.43 1.78 20.09
N ALA A 234 -8.03 1.74 18.90
CA ALA A 234 -9.09 0.79 18.63
C ALA A 234 -8.53 -0.63 18.74
N GLN A 235 -9.38 -1.60 19.05
CA GLN A 235 -9.01 -3.00 19.11
C GLN A 235 -10.03 -3.82 18.33
N LEU A 236 -9.54 -4.84 17.62
CA LEU A 236 -10.37 -5.83 16.95
C LEU A 236 -10.13 -7.17 17.64
N PRO A 237 -11.12 -7.72 18.36
CA PRO A 237 -10.96 -9.01 19.04
C PRO A 237 -10.50 -10.10 18.07
N MET A 238 -9.50 -10.87 18.49
CA MET A 238 -8.87 -11.93 17.71
C MET A 238 -8.76 -13.20 18.53
N VAL A 239 -9.14 -14.32 17.94
CA VAL A 239 -8.97 -15.65 18.52
C VAL A 239 -8.05 -16.45 17.61
N ILE A 240 -7.03 -17.08 18.18
CA ILE A 240 -6.11 -17.97 17.45
C ILE A 240 -6.27 -19.36 18.07
N LYS A 241 -6.58 -20.35 17.24
CA LYS A 241 -6.68 -21.75 17.64
C LYS A 241 -5.63 -22.56 16.90
N MET A 242 -4.82 -23.33 17.64
CA MET A 242 -3.95 -24.31 17.00
C MET A 242 -4.78 -25.50 16.54
N ASP A 243 -4.78 -25.78 15.24
CA ASP A 243 -5.42 -26.98 14.70
C ASP A 243 -4.41 -28.14 14.70
N ASN A 244 -3.17 -27.87 14.31
CA ASN A 244 -2.02 -28.76 14.38
C ASN A 244 -0.71 -27.93 14.38
N PRO A 245 0.48 -28.55 14.53
CA PRO A 245 1.76 -27.81 14.59
C PRO A 245 2.11 -26.94 13.36
N ASP A 246 1.46 -27.16 12.22
CA ASP A 246 1.71 -26.42 10.98
C ASP A 246 0.54 -25.52 10.55
N LYS A 247 -0.55 -25.47 11.32
CA LYS A 247 -1.76 -24.72 10.99
C LYS A 247 -2.46 -24.13 12.21
N VAL A 248 -2.78 -22.85 12.13
CA VAL A 248 -3.69 -22.17 13.06
C VAL A 248 -4.90 -21.61 12.32
N THR A 249 -6.05 -21.65 12.99
CA THR A 249 -7.27 -20.93 12.57
C THR A 249 -7.39 -19.64 13.35
N ILE A 250 -7.60 -18.54 12.64
CA ILE A 250 -7.73 -17.19 13.20
C ILE A 250 -9.16 -16.69 12.98
N GLY A 251 -9.83 -16.31 14.07
CA GLY A 251 -11.13 -15.64 14.06
C GLY A 251 -10.98 -14.16 14.38
N LEU A 252 -11.58 -13.30 13.55
CA LEU A 252 -11.71 -11.86 13.77
C LEU A 252 -13.19 -11.47 13.67
N ALA A 253 -13.62 -10.47 14.43
CA ALA A 253 -15.01 -10.03 14.39
C ALA A 253 -15.43 -9.55 12.98
N ASN A 254 -16.52 -10.10 12.45
CA ASN A 254 -17.07 -9.81 11.12
C ASN A 254 -16.13 -10.17 9.95
N VAL A 255 -15.24 -11.14 10.13
CA VAL A 255 -14.38 -11.68 9.08
C VAL A 255 -14.55 -13.20 9.05
N PRO A 256 -14.63 -13.84 7.88
CA PRO A 256 -14.59 -15.30 7.78
C PRO A 256 -13.34 -15.87 8.47
N LEU A 257 -13.42 -17.13 8.93
CA LEU A 257 -12.27 -17.80 9.54
C LEU A 257 -11.08 -17.83 8.55
N ILE A 258 -9.90 -17.54 9.09
CA ILE A 258 -8.66 -17.45 8.31
C ILE A 258 -7.79 -18.63 8.70
N GLU A 259 -7.42 -19.45 7.71
CA GLU A 259 -6.41 -20.49 7.90
C GLU A 259 -5.01 -19.92 7.62
N ALA A 260 -4.13 -19.97 8.61
CA ALA A 260 -2.73 -19.61 8.46
C ALA A 260 -1.87 -20.89 8.53
N HIS A 261 -1.12 -21.14 7.46
CA HIS A 261 -0.23 -22.30 7.35
C HIS A 261 1.22 -21.86 7.55
N ARG A 262 2.02 -22.76 8.16
CA ARG A 262 3.42 -22.49 8.43
C ARG A 262 4.21 -22.10 7.18
N GLY A 263 5.00 -21.04 7.29
CA GLY A 263 5.87 -20.52 6.22
C GLY A 263 5.13 -19.90 5.04
N ARG A 264 3.80 -19.71 5.11
CA ARG A 264 2.99 -19.16 4.02
C ARG A 264 2.17 -17.97 4.49
N TRP A 265 2.22 -16.89 3.72
CA TRP A 265 1.32 -15.77 3.91
C TRP A 265 -0.11 -16.14 3.55
N THR A 266 -1.07 -15.77 4.38
CA THR A 266 -2.51 -15.86 4.05
C THR A 266 -2.84 -14.98 2.84
N ARG A 267 -4.05 -15.09 2.28
CA ARG A 267 -4.58 -14.02 1.41
C ARG A 267 -4.74 -12.72 2.21
N TRP A 268 -4.85 -11.61 1.50
CA TRP A 268 -5.21 -10.33 2.12
C TRP A 268 -6.58 -10.41 2.78
N VAL A 269 -6.64 -9.99 4.03
CA VAL A 269 -7.84 -9.98 4.87
C VAL A 269 -8.27 -8.53 5.07
N LYS A 270 -9.47 -8.20 4.62
CA LYS A 270 -10.06 -6.88 4.87
C LYS A 270 -10.59 -6.84 6.30
N ILE A 271 -10.21 -5.80 7.03
CA ILE A 271 -10.64 -5.56 8.41
C ILE A 271 -11.20 -4.15 8.55
N ALA A 272 -12.00 -3.94 9.61
CA ALA A 272 -12.53 -2.63 9.93
C ALA A 272 -12.59 -2.41 11.43
N PHE A 273 -12.03 -1.29 11.89
CA PHE A 273 -12.07 -0.83 13.27
C PHE A 273 -13.21 0.16 13.46
N LYS A 274 -13.95 0.04 14.55
CA LYS A 274 -14.94 1.05 14.96
C LYS A 274 -14.22 2.13 15.78
N VAL A 275 -14.26 3.37 15.31
CA VAL A 275 -13.66 4.55 15.96
C VAL A 275 -14.76 5.60 16.12
N GLY A 276 -15.33 5.67 17.32
CA GLY A 276 -16.54 6.46 17.59
C GLY A 276 -17.71 5.99 16.70
N LEU A 277 -18.22 6.91 15.87
CA LEU A 277 -19.29 6.66 14.89
C LEU A 277 -18.76 6.23 13.52
N GLN A 278 -17.45 6.27 13.29
CA GLN A 278 -16.83 5.95 12.01
C GLN A 278 -16.25 4.54 11.99
N ARG A 279 -16.05 4.00 10.78
CA ARG A 279 -15.30 2.76 10.55
C ARG A 279 -14.05 3.08 9.74
N ILE A 280 -12.89 2.66 10.25
CA ILE A 280 -11.62 2.76 9.54
C ILE A 280 -11.30 1.39 8.97
N HIS A 281 -11.11 1.33 7.66
CA HIS A 281 -10.90 0.10 6.91
C HIS A 281 -9.42 -0.10 6.60
N GLY A 282 -8.98 -1.34 6.66
CA GLY A 282 -7.62 -1.72 6.27
C GLY A 282 -7.54 -3.15 5.77
N MET A 283 -6.31 -3.56 5.45
CA MET A 283 -6.03 -4.90 4.94
C MET A 283 -4.76 -5.44 5.60
N VAL A 284 -4.83 -6.66 6.10
CA VAL A 284 -3.72 -7.36 6.77
C VAL A 284 -3.47 -8.72 6.13
N ARG A 285 -2.29 -9.29 6.37
CA ARG A 285 -1.97 -10.69 6.11
C ARG A 285 -1.31 -11.30 7.33
N PHE A 286 -1.45 -12.60 7.46
CA PHE A 286 -0.86 -13.38 8.54
C PHE A 286 0.23 -14.29 8.01
N LEU A 287 1.31 -14.45 8.77
CA LEU A 287 2.37 -15.43 8.51
C LEU A 287 2.62 -16.22 9.79
N LEU A 288 2.26 -17.51 9.76
CA LEU A 288 2.60 -18.45 10.83
C LEU A 288 4.04 -18.93 10.61
N LEU A 289 4.94 -18.69 11.56
CA LEU A 289 6.30 -19.22 11.54
C LEU A 289 6.39 -20.55 12.30
N ALA A 290 5.69 -20.64 13.44
CA ALA A 290 5.55 -21.83 14.27
C ALA A 290 4.30 -21.72 15.15
N SER A 291 3.69 -22.84 15.54
CA SER A 291 2.66 -22.88 16.58
C SER A 291 3.01 -23.79 17.77
N ASP A 292 3.99 -24.68 17.62
CA ASP A 292 4.49 -25.58 18.66
C ASP A 292 6.03 -25.65 18.59
N PRO A 293 6.76 -25.63 19.73
CA PRO A 293 6.25 -25.47 21.10
C PRO A 293 5.72 -24.06 21.40
N HIS A 294 6.15 -23.05 20.63
CA HIS A 294 5.71 -21.66 20.80
C HIS A 294 4.96 -21.15 19.57
N LEU A 295 3.91 -20.36 19.82
CA LEU A 295 3.28 -19.56 18.77
C LEU A 295 4.25 -18.50 18.30
N LYS A 296 4.38 -18.34 16.99
CA LYS A 296 5.13 -17.28 16.31
C LYS A 296 4.31 -16.83 15.11
N LEU A 297 3.47 -15.82 15.30
CA LEU A 297 2.52 -15.35 14.28
C LEU A 297 2.75 -13.87 13.97
N PHE A 298 3.11 -13.58 12.73
CA PHE A 298 3.23 -12.22 12.21
C PHE A 298 1.93 -11.75 11.57
N VAL A 299 1.62 -10.47 11.75
CA VAL A 299 0.54 -9.75 11.07
C VAL A 299 1.12 -8.49 10.43
N TYR A 300 0.85 -8.27 9.15
CA TYR A 300 1.43 -7.15 8.40
C TYR A 300 0.56 -6.71 7.20
N PRO A 301 0.59 -5.42 6.82
CA PRO A 301 0.92 -4.28 7.68
C PRO A 301 -0.26 -4.03 8.60
N ILE A 302 -0.02 -3.49 9.80
CA ILE A 302 -1.09 -3.10 10.71
C ILE A 302 -1.27 -1.60 10.73
#